data_AF-A0A9N9HWP6-F1
#
_entry.id   AF-A0A9N9HWP6-F1
#
_cell.length_a   1.000
_cell.length_b   1.000
_cell.length_c   1.000
_cell.angle_alpha   90.00
_cell.angle_beta   90.00
_cell.angle_gamma   90.00
#
_symmetry.space_group_name_H-M   'P 1'
#
loop_
_entity.id
_entity.type
_entity.pdbx_description
1 polymer ?
#
loop_
_entity_poly.entity_id
_entity_poly.type
_entity_poly.pdbx_seq_one_letter_code
_entity_poly.pdbx_strand_id
1 'polypeptide(L)'
;MELIFPWGNAGDTIGCGYNPDAGHVFFTKNGQFLSNAFMGIRHVWFPTVGSNGPCTIMTNFGDDVENELRFESARGYGPGGPLLMSNDRR
;
A
#
# COMPACT_ATOMS: atom_id res chain seq x y z
N MET A 1 16.29 2.40 -22.16
CA MET A 1 16.60 2.71 -20.75
C MET A 1 15.57 1.99 -19.90
N GLU A 2 15.84 0.75 -19.53
CA GLU A 2 15.01 0.00 -18.59
C GLU A 2 15.42 0.41 -17.18
N LEU A 3 14.60 1.21 -16.52
CA LEU A 3 14.66 1.35 -15.07
C LEU A 3 13.82 0.21 -14.45
N ILE A 4 14.26 -1.03 -14.66
CA ILE A 4 13.70 -2.16 -13.91
C ILE A 4 14.47 -2.19 -12.60
N PHE A 5 13.98 -1.47 -11.59
CA PHE A 5 14.16 -1.97 -10.24
C PHE A 5 13.59 -3.39 -10.25
N PRO A 6 14.33 -4.47 -9.98
CA PRO A 6 13.74 -5.80 -9.97
C PRO A 6 12.66 -5.82 -8.87
N TRP A 7 11.40 -6.00 -9.26
CA TRP A 7 10.29 -6.17 -8.32
C TRP A 7 10.03 -7.66 -8.11
N GLY A 8 9.56 -8.04 -6.92
CA GLY A 8 9.06 -9.38 -6.69
C GLY A 8 10.11 -10.43 -6.35
N ASN A 9 11.28 -10.02 -5.84
CA ASN A 9 12.18 -10.97 -5.18
C ASN A 9 11.55 -11.44 -3.87
N ALA A 10 11.85 -12.68 -3.47
CA ALA A 10 11.43 -13.18 -2.16
C ALA A 10 11.91 -12.25 -1.04
N GLY A 11 10.99 -11.82 -0.17
CA GLY A 11 11.25 -10.89 0.93
C GLY A 11 11.01 -9.41 0.60
N ASP A 12 10.89 -9.03 -0.67
CA ASP A 12 10.45 -7.68 -1.04
C ASP A 12 9.02 -7.43 -0.52
N THR A 13 8.79 -6.26 0.06
CA THR A 13 7.45 -5.79 0.42
C THR A 13 7.07 -4.63 -0.48
N ILE A 14 5.96 -4.80 -1.18
CA ILE A 14 5.41 -3.80 -2.09
C ILE A 14 4.18 -3.17 -1.47
N GLY A 15 4.19 -1.84 -1.33
CA GLY A 15 3.03 -1.07 -0.91
C GLY A 15 2.39 -0.37 -2.10
N CYS A 16 1.06 -0.24 -2.07
CA CYS A 16 0.30 0.65 -2.95
C CYS A 16 -0.43 1.69 -2.09
N GLY A 17 -0.36 2.95 -2.50
CA GLY A 17 -0.99 4.05 -1.77
C GLY A 17 -1.79 4.96 -2.70
N TYR A 18 -2.81 5.60 -2.13
CA TYR A 18 -3.65 6.56 -2.82
C TYR A 18 -3.79 7.82 -1.98
N ASN A 19 -3.43 8.96 -2.56
CA ASN A 19 -3.69 10.27 -2.00
C ASN A 19 -4.94 10.87 -2.67
N PRO A 20 -6.10 10.89 -2.00
CA PRO A 20 -7.35 11.38 -2.58
C PRO A 20 -7.35 12.90 -2.85
N ASP A 21 -6.62 13.69 -2.06
CA ASP A 21 -6.58 15.14 -2.21
C ASP A 21 -5.93 15.52 -3.55
N ALA A 22 -4.78 14.89 -3.84
CA ALA A 22 -4.04 15.08 -5.09
C ALA A 22 -4.57 14.20 -6.25
N GLY A 23 -5.31 13.14 -5.95
CA GLY A 23 -5.71 12.13 -6.93
C GLY A 23 -4.51 11.32 -7.47
N HIS A 24 -3.53 11.04 -6.60
CA HIS A 24 -2.30 10.33 -6.97
C HIS A 24 -2.32 8.90 -6.47
N VAL A 25 -1.99 7.95 -7.33
CA VAL A 25 -1.72 6.56 -6.96
C VAL A 25 -0.23 6.32 -7.07
N PHE A 26 0.37 5.71 -6.06
CA PHE A 26 1.81 5.48 -5.98
C PHE A 26 2.14 4.10 -5.42
N PHE A 27 3.39 3.70 -5.62
CA PHE A 27 3.94 2.46 -5.06
C PHE A 27 5.16 2.72 -4.20
N THR A 28 5.37 1.83 -3.24
CA THR A 28 6.59 1.75 -2.44
C THR A 28 7.22 0.37 -2.59
N LYS A 29 8.55 0.32 -2.50
CA LYS A 29 9.30 -0.92 -2.35
C LYS A 29 10.11 -0.85 -1.08
N ASN A 30 9.92 -1.82 -0.20
CA ASN A 30 10.61 -1.90 1.08
C ASN A 30 10.54 -0.59 1.89
N GLY A 31 9.38 0.07 1.86
CA GLY A 31 9.13 1.34 2.55
C GLY A 31 9.61 2.58 1.80
N GLN A 32 10.35 2.44 0.70
CA GLN A 32 10.82 3.56 -0.11
C GLN A 32 9.80 3.91 -1.19
N PHE A 33 9.43 5.19 -1.27
CA PHE A 33 8.61 5.72 -2.36
C PHE A 33 9.34 5.62 -3.69
N LEU A 34 8.63 5.18 -4.73
CA LEU A 34 9.22 5.00 -6.05
C LEU A 34 8.78 6.09 -7.02
N SER A 35 7.48 6.19 -7.29
CA SER A 35 6.89 7.26 -8.10
C SER A 35 5.36 7.21 -8.05
N ASN A 36 4.72 8.28 -8.52
CA ASN A 36 3.29 8.27 -8.83
C ASN A 36 3.08 7.46 -10.11
N ALA A 37 2.33 6.37 -10.02
CA ALA A 37 1.91 5.57 -11.16
C ALA A 37 0.78 6.24 -11.94
N PHE A 38 -0.12 6.92 -11.23
CA PHE A 38 -1.21 7.68 -11.82
C PHE A 38 -1.42 9.01 -11.09
N MET A 39 -1.87 10.03 -11.81
CA MET A 39 -2.10 11.38 -11.28
C MET A 39 -3.43 11.94 -11.81
N GLY A 40 -4.07 12.81 -11.02
CA GLY A 40 -5.31 13.51 -11.39
C GLY A 40 -6.56 12.61 -11.42
N ILE A 41 -6.52 11.41 -10.83
CA ILE A 41 -7.65 10.49 -10.81
C ILE A 41 -8.25 10.38 -9.40
N ARG A 42 -9.57 10.60 -9.29
CA ARG A 42 -10.30 10.51 -8.03
C ARG A 42 -11.40 9.46 -8.13
N HIS A 43 -11.27 8.40 -7.35
CA HIS A 43 -12.21 7.29 -7.34
C HIS A 43 -12.22 6.60 -5.96
N VAL A 44 -13.21 5.74 -5.72
CA VAL A 44 -13.15 4.71 -4.68
C VAL A 44 -12.25 3.59 -5.18
N TRP A 45 -11.20 3.25 -4.43
CA TRP A 45 -10.23 2.23 -4.81
C TRP A 45 -10.34 1.01 -3.90
N PHE A 46 -10.07 -0.16 -4.47
CA PHE A 46 -9.98 -1.42 -3.74
C PHE A 46 -8.61 -2.05 -3.99
N PRO A 47 -7.89 -2.50 -2.94
CA PRO A 47 -6.61 -3.14 -3.13
C PRO A 47 -6.78 -4.41 -3.98
N THR A 48 -5.93 -4.56 -5.00
CA THR A 48 -5.98 -5.69 -5.93
C THR A 48 -4.58 -6.24 -6.15
N VAL A 49 -4.45 -7.57 -6.11
CA VAL A 49 -3.21 -8.29 -6.41
C VAL A 49 -3.47 -9.22 -7.58
N GLY A 50 -2.62 -9.18 -8.59
CA GLY A 50 -2.67 -10.06 -9.76
C GLY A 50 -1.30 -10.68 -10.03
N SER A 51 -1.30 -11.89 -10.58
CA SER A 51 -0.09 -12.60 -10.99
C SER A 51 -0.28 -13.22 -12.37
N ASN A 52 0.80 -13.32 -13.13
CA ASN A 52 0.86 -13.99 -14.43
C ASN A 52 1.27 -15.48 -14.31
N GLY A 53 1.48 -15.99 -13.09
CA GLY A 53 1.84 -17.38 -12.83
C GLY A 53 1.76 -17.75 -11.35
N PRO A 54 2.18 -18.97 -10.97
CA PRO A 54 2.21 -19.38 -9.56
C PRO A 54 3.09 -18.45 -8.73
N CYS A 55 2.55 -17.94 -7.63
CA CYS A 55 3.28 -17.13 -6.66
C CYS A 55 2.70 -17.32 -5.26
N THR A 56 3.54 -17.10 -4.24
CA THR A 56 3.10 -17.02 -2.85
C THR A 56 3.30 -15.59 -2.37
N ILE A 57 2.23 -14.97 -1.88
CA ILE A 57 2.23 -13.59 -1.41
C ILE A 57 1.57 -13.55 -0.04
N MET A 58 2.14 -12.76 0.87
CA MET A 58 1.50 -12.42 2.14
C MET A 58 0.94 -11.00 2.03
N THR A 59 -0.33 -10.83 2.38
CA THR A 59 -1.00 -9.53 2.39
C THR A 59 -1.03 -8.96 3.81
N ASN A 60 -0.93 -7.64 3.92
CA ASN A 60 -1.13 -6.90 5.16
C ASN A 60 -1.93 -5.64 4.83
N PHE A 61 -3.07 -5.48 5.50
CA PHE A 61 -3.98 -4.34 5.30
C PHE A 61 -3.99 -3.37 6.48
N GLY A 62 -3.20 -3.61 7.54
CA GLY A 62 -3.17 -2.70 8.68
C GLY A 62 -4.47 -2.70 9.50
N ASP A 63 -5.10 -3.87 9.67
CA ASP A 63 -6.49 -3.99 10.13
C ASP A 63 -6.69 -3.61 11.61
N ASP A 64 -5.65 -3.72 12.44
CA ASP A 64 -5.66 -3.30 13.85
C ASP A 64 -4.26 -2.96 14.40
N VAL A 65 -4.20 -2.59 15.69
CA VAL A 65 -2.96 -2.21 16.40
C VAL A 65 -1.97 -3.37 16.59
N GLU A 66 -2.44 -4.61 16.51
CA GLU A 66 -1.59 -5.80 16.59
C GLU A 66 -1.14 -6.27 15.19
N ASN A 67 -1.82 -5.81 14.13
CA ASN A 67 -1.55 -6.12 12.73
C ASN A 67 -1.30 -4.86 11.90
N GLU A 68 -0.37 -4.02 12.36
CA GLU A 68 0.01 -2.79 11.65
C GLU A 68 0.71 -3.08 10.30
N LEU A 69 0.66 -2.09 9.40
CA LEU A 69 1.47 -2.12 8.19
C LEU A 69 2.96 -2.20 8.54
N ARG A 70 3.68 -3.06 7.80
CA ARG A 70 5.09 -3.41 8.07
C ARG A 70 6.02 -2.20 8.19
N PHE A 71 5.78 -1.15 7.42
CA PHE A 71 6.61 0.06 7.44
C PHE A 71 5.92 1.15 8.25
N GLU A 72 6.67 1.76 9.17
CA GLU A 72 6.19 2.80 10.09
C GLU A 72 5.53 3.97 9.35
N SER A 73 6.11 4.42 8.24
CA SER A 73 5.57 5.49 7.39
C SER A 73 4.21 5.19 6.76
N ALA A 74 3.78 3.93 6.76
CA ALA A 74 2.50 3.50 6.20
C ALA A 74 1.45 3.21 7.28
N ARG A 75 1.80 3.21 8.57
CA ARG A 75 0.87 2.88 9.66
C ARG A 75 -0.27 3.91 9.72
N GLY A 76 -1.48 3.44 10.00
CA GLY A 76 -2.70 4.26 10.02
C GLY A 76 -3.29 4.59 8.63
N TYR A 77 -2.63 4.22 7.53
CA TYR A 77 -3.15 4.40 6.17
C TYR A 77 -3.82 3.14 5.58
N GLY A 78 -3.96 2.08 6.37
CA GLY A 78 -4.72 0.89 5.97
C GLY A 78 -6.22 1.18 5.83
N PRO A 79 -7.01 0.31 5.17
CA PRO A 79 -8.46 0.49 5.04
C PRO A 79 -9.19 0.65 6.39
N GLY A 80 -8.66 0.06 7.47
CA GLY A 80 -9.15 0.19 8.85
C GLY A 80 -8.56 1.37 9.65
N GLY A 81 -7.55 2.06 9.11
CA GLY A 81 -6.82 3.13 9.79
C GLY A 81 -7.69 4.24 10.40
N PRO A 82 -8.67 4.80 9.65
CA PRO A 82 -9.58 5.80 10.20
C PRO A 82 -10.41 5.32 11.42
N LEU A 83 -10.70 4.02 11.54
CA LEU A 83 -11.42 3.44 12.68
C LEU A 83 -10.50 3.21 13.89
N LEU A 84 -9.20 3.01 13.67
CA LEU A 84 -8.21 2.81 14.74
C LEU A 84 -7.75 4.14 15.34
N MET A 85 -7.78 5.21 14.57
CA MET A 85 -7.35 6.55 14.99
C MET A 85 -8.48 7.40 15.61
N SER A 86 -9.73 6.92 15.61
CA SER A 86 -10.82 7.63 16.28
C SER A 86 -10.86 7.28 17.78
N ASN A 87 -10.90 8.31 18.62
CA ASN A 87 -11.08 8.15 20.07
C ASN A 87 -12.51 7.70 20.46
N ASP A 88 -13.39 7.48 19.49
CA ASP A 88 -14.79 7.09 19.68
C ASP A 88 -14.99 5.56 19.78
N ARG A 89 -14.02 4.85 20.38
CA ARG A 89 -14.27 3.49 20.88
C ARG A 89 -15.08 3.60 22.18
N ARG A 90 -16.39 3.80 22.03
CA ARG A 90 -17.38 3.50 23.08
C ARG A 90 -17.57 2.00 23.23
#